data_AF-A0A2E4YA12-F1
#
_entry.id   AF-A0A2E4YA12-F1
#
_cell.length_a   1.000
_cell.length_b   1.000
_cell.length_c   1.000
_cell.angle_alpha   90.00
_cell.angle_beta   90.00
_cell.angle_gamma   90.00
#
_symmetry.space_group_name_H-M   'P 1'
#
loop_
_entity.id
_entity.type
_entity.pdbx_description
1 polymer ?
#
loop_
_entity_poly.entity_id
_entity_poly.type
_entity_poly.pdbx_seq_one_letter_code
_entity_poly.pdbx_strand_id
1 'polypeptide(L)'
;MTEANKQSEAPASAEAPAEAPTVTVNDLVNIYNIIDLASKRGAFQAAELSSVGAIANKVKAFVDHVQAQQKAAADAAGEAAGEKPAETTEGTDS
;
A
#
# COMPACT_ATOMS: atom_id res chain seq x y z
N MET A 1 52.67 43.15 7.38
CA MET A 1 51.66 42.56 8.27
C MET A 1 50.32 43.19 7.98
N THR A 2 49.44 42.53 7.22
CA THR A 2 48.00 42.54 7.51
C THR A 2 47.39 41.28 6.91
N GLU A 3 46.75 40.51 7.78
CA GLU A 3 46.17 39.19 7.60
C GLU A 3 45.29 39.00 6.35
N ALA A 4 45.47 37.83 5.73
CA ALA A 4 44.47 37.21 4.88
C ALA A 4 43.34 36.66 5.76
N ASN A 5 42.16 37.28 5.66
CA ASN A 5 40.93 36.83 6.29
C ASN A 5 40.48 35.49 5.66
N LYS A 6 40.83 34.37 6.30
CA LYS A 6 40.28 33.03 5.99
C LYS A 6 38.86 32.95 6.54
N GLN A 7 37.89 33.26 5.68
CA GLN A 7 36.49 32.96 5.94
C GLN A 7 36.29 31.45 5.81
N SER A 8 35.95 30.82 6.93
CA SER A 8 35.59 29.40 7.03
C SER A 8 34.27 29.17 6.30
N GLU A 9 34.29 28.48 5.17
CA GLU A 9 33.09 27.88 4.58
C GLU A 9 32.65 26.71 5.48
N ALA A 10 31.54 26.91 6.20
CA ALA A 10 30.81 25.83 6.84
C ALA A 10 30.26 24.89 5.74
N PRO A 11 30.25 23.56 5.96
CA PRO A 11 29.78 22.64 4.94
C PRO A 11 28.30 22.90 4.67
N ALA A 12 27.95 23.02 3.40
CA ALA A 12 26.56 22.99 2.96
C ALA A 12 25.92 21.71 3.50
N SER A 13 24.97 21.86 4.43
CA SER A 13 24.10 20.76 4.84
C SER A 13 23.39 20.27 3.58
N ALA A 14 23.76 19.09 3.11
CA ALA A 14 22.99 18.36 2.12
C ALA A 14 21.60 18.09 2.72
N GLU A 15 20.62 18.84 2.26
CA GLU A 15 19.21 18.60 2.56
C GLU A 15 18.87 17.23 1.97
N ALA A 16 18.64 16.25 2.84
CA ALA A 16 18.24 14.91 2.40
C ALA A 16 16.92 15.02 1.61
N PRO A 17 16.74 14.27 0.52
CA PRO A 17 15.49 14.29 -0.24
C PRO A 17 14.32 13.99 0.71
N ALA A 18 13.35 14.90 0.81
CA ALA A 18 12.12 14.62 1.52
C ALA A 18 11.41 13.45 0.82
N GLU A 19 11.19 12.35 1.54
CA GLU A 19 10.39 11.23 1.01
C GLU A 19 8.99 11.73 0.66
N ALA A 20 8.54 11.39 -0.55
CA ALA A 20 7.19 11.73 -0.98
C ALA A 20 6.18 11.00 -0.07
N PRO A 21 5.09 11.66 0.35
CA PRO A 21 4.05 11.00 1.13
C PRO A 21 3.50 9.78 0.38
N THR A 22 3.40 8.64 1.06
CA THR A 22 2.82 7.41 0.49
C THR A 22 1.52 7.06 1.21
N VAL A 23 0.61 6.45 0.45
CA VAL A 23 -0.67 5.93 0.97
C VAL A 23 -0.72 4.44 0.69
N THR A 24 -0.97 3.64 1.72
CA THR A 24 -1.05 2.19 1.62
C THR A 24 -2.49 1.70 1.61
N VAL A 25 -2.70 0.44 1.22
CA VAL A 25 -4.03 -0.21 1.29
C VAL A 25 -4.54 -0.25 2.73
N ASN A 26 -3.65 -0.44 3.71
CA ASN A 26 -4.00 -0.42 5.13
C ASN A 26 -4.53 0.95 5.57
N ASP A 27 -3.97 2.04 5.04
CA ASP A 27 -4.47 3.38 5.33
C ASP A 27 -5.89 3.57 4.79
N LEU A 28 -6.18 3.04 3.60
CA LEU A 28 -7.53 3.08 3.02
C LEU A 28 -8.55 2.28 3.84
N VAL A 29 -8.15 1.12 4.38
CA VAL A 29 -8.97 0.35 5.34
C VAL A 29 -9.27 1.19 6.59
N ASN A 30 -8.25 1.86 7.14
CA ASN A 30 -8.42 2.70 8.33
C ASN A 30 -9.33 3.90 8.05
N ILE A 31 -9.20 4.54 6.88
CA ILE A 31 -10.07 5.64 6.46
C ILE A 31 -11.53 5.19 6.41
N TYR A 32 -11.82 4.03 5.80
CA TYR A 32 -13.18 3.49 5.77
C TYR A 32 -13.74 3.29 7.18
N ASN A 33 -12.96 2.66 8.07
CA ASN A 33 -13.37 2.39 9.45
C ASN A 33 -13.64 3.68 10.24
N ILE A 34 -12.82 4.71 10.04
CA ILE A 34 -13.01 6.03 10.66
C ILE A 34 -14.31 6.68 10.17
N ILE A 35 -14.57 6.66 8.86
CA ILE A 35 -15.80 7.22 8.28
C ILE A 35 -17.04 6.51 8.82
N ASP A 36 -17.02 5.17 8.88
CA ASP A 36 -18.13 4.38 9.43
C ASP A 36 -18.37 4.68 10.91
N LEU A 37 -17.30 4.73 11.72
CA LEU A 37 -17.40 5.08 13.14
C LEU A 37 -17.94 6.49 13.37
N ALA A 38 -17.47 7.47 12.58
CA ALA A 38 -17.93 8.85 12.65
C ALA A 38 -19.40 8.98 12.24
N SER A 39 -19.82 8.27 11.19
CA SER A 39 -21.21 8.23 10.72
C SER A 39 -22.15 7.64 11.78
N LYS A 40 -21.76 6.53 12.42
CA LYS A 40 -22.50 5.90 13.53
C LYS A 40 -22.63 6.81 14.75
N ARG A 41 -21.66 7.70 14.98
CA ARG A 41 -21.67 8.68 16.08
C ARG A 41 -22.40 9.97 15.73
N GLY A 42 -22.91 10.12 14.51
CA GLY A 42 -23.59 11.33 14.07
C GLY A 42 -22.65 12.53 13.88
N ALA A 43 -21.38 12.29 13.51
CA ALA A 43 -20.42 13.37 13.24
C ALA A 43 -20.77 14.21 12.00
N PHE A 44 -21.63 13.68 11.12
CA PHE A 44 -22.07 14.31 9.89
C PHE A 44 -23.57 14.61 9.94
N GLN A 45 -23.97 15.74 9.37
CA GLN A 45 -25.37 16.12 9.25
C GLN A 45 -26.06 15.38 8.10
N ALA A 46 -27.40 15.35 8.10
CA ALA A 46 -28.18 14.67 7.07
C ALA A 46 -27.82 15.10 5.64
N ALA A 47 -27.51 16.38 5.43
CA ALA A 47 -27.10 16.91 4.12
C ALA A 47 -25.77 16.33 3.61
N GLU A 48 -24.88 15.89 4.51
CA GLU A 48 -23.53 15.42 4.18
C GLU A 48 -23.45 13.89 4.06
N LEU A 49 -24.35 13.17 4.73
CA LEU A 49 -24.33 11.70 4.81
C LEU A 49 -24.35 11.01 3.44
N SER A 50 -25.05 11.58 2.45
CA SER A 50 -25.08 11.01 1.09
C SER A 50 -23.69 11.04 0.45
N SER A 51 -23.02 12.19 0.50
CA SER A 51 -21.67 12.37 -0.06
C SER A 51 -20.63 11.56 0.70
N VAL A 52 -20.68 11.55 2.04
CA VAL A 52 -19.77 10.78 2.88
C VAL A 52 -19.92 9.27 2.62
N GLY A 53 -21.16 8.79 2.58
CA GLY A 53 -21.45 7.39 2.26
C GLY A 53 -20.98 6.98 0.86
N ALA A 54 -21.15 7.86 -0.13
CA ALA A 54 -20.68 7.61 -1.49
C ALA A 54 -19.14 7.45 -1.55
N ILE A 55 -18.39 8.25 -0.79
CA ILE A 55 -16.93 8.11 -0.69
C ILE A 55 -16.55 6.84 0.07
N ALA A 56 -17.19 6.54 1.20
CA ALA A 56 -16.94 5.33 1.97
C ALA A 56 -17.11 4.07 1.09
N ASN A 57 -18.17 4.02 0.28
CA ASN A 57 -18.43 2.91 -0.63
C ASN A 57 -17.32 2.74 -1.69
N LYS A 58 -16.79 3.84 -2.24
CA LYS A 58 -15.68 3.79 -3.20
C LYS A 58 -14.40 3.28 -2.56
N VAL A 59 -14.06 3.78 -1.37
CA VAL A 59 -12.89 3.32 -0.62
C VAL A 59 -13.00 1.82 -0.33
N LYS A 60 -14.18 1.37 0.13
CA LYS A 60 -14.42 -0.05 0.40
C LYS A 60 -14.28 -0.90 -0.86
N ALA A 61 -14.90 -0.49 -1.97
CA ALA A 61 -14.82 -1.22 -3.23
C ALA A 61 -13.38 -1.36 -3.74
N PHE A 62 -12.57 -0.31 -3.61
CA PHE A 62 -11.16 -0.34 -3.97
C PHE A 62 -10.36 -1.32 -3.09
N VAL A 63 -10.56 -1.25 -1.76
CA VAL A 63 -9.92 -2.17 -0.81
C VAL A 63 -10.29 -3.62 -1.12
N ASP A 64 -11.58 -3.90 -1.30
CA ASP A 64 -12.09 -5.25 -1.63
C ASP A 64 -11.45 -5.76 -2.93
N HIS A 65 -11.35 -4.90 -3.95
CA HIS A 65 -10.73 -5.24 -5.23
C HIS A 65 -9.25 -5.59 -5.09
N VAL A 66 -8.46 -4.78 -4.38
CA VAL A 66 -7.03 -5.03 -4.19
C VAL A 66 -6.80 -6.30 -3.38
N GLN A 67 -7.60 -6.55 -2.34
CA GLN A 67 -7.53 -7.79 -1.56
C GLN A 67 -7.85 -9.02 -2.42
N ALA A 68 -8.87 -8.94 -3.28
CA ALA A 68 -9.20 -10.03 -4.20
C ALA A 68 -8.06 -10.31 -5.18
N GLN A 69 -7.40 -9.26 -5.72
CA GLN A 69 -6.23 -9.43 -6.59
C GLN A 69 -5.05 -10.08 -5.85
N GLN A 70 -4.78 -9.65 -4.61
CA GLN A 70 -3.71 -10.23 -3.80
C GLN A 70 -3.95 -11.71 -3.51
N LYS A 71 -5.20 -12.09 -3.21
CA LYS A 71 -5.57 -13.49 -3.00
C LYS A 71 -5.39 -14.30 -4.28
N ALA A 72 -5.87 -13.81 -5.42
CA ALA A 72 -5.72 -14.50 -6.70
C ALA A 72 -4.25 -14.70 -7.08
N ALA A 73 -3.40 -13.70 -6.82
CA ALA A 73 -1.95 -13.81 -7.04
C ALA A 73 -1.29 -14.84 -6.12
N ALA A 74 -1.72 -14.93 -4.85
CA ALA A 74 -1.24 -15.93 -3.92
C ALA A 74 -1.65 -17.36 -4.30
N ASP A 75 -2.90 -17.55 -4.74
CA ASP A 75 -3.42 -18.84 -5.19
C ASP A 75 -2.64 -19.34 -6.44
N ALA A 76 -2.40 -18.45 -7.42
CA ALA A 76 -1.62 -18.77 -8.63
C ALA A 76 -0.14 -19.10 -8.34
N ALA A 77 0.46 -18.44 -7.35
CA ALA A 77 1.83 -18.74 -6.92
C ALA A 77 1.94 -20.09 -6.17
N GLY A 78 0.87 -20.52 -5.49
CA GLY A 78 0.77 -21.82 -4.83
C GLY A 78 0.62 -22.99 -5.81
N GLU A 79 -0.12 -22.79 -6.91
CA GLU A 79 -0.28 -23.81 -7.96
C GLU A 79 1.01 -24.05 -8.77
N ALA A 80 1.79 -23.00 -9.05
CA ALA A 80 3.07 -23.13 -9.77
C ALA A 80 4.15 -23.92 -8.99
N ALA A 81 4.02 -24.05 -7.66
CA ALA A 81 4.91 -24.86 -6.83
C ALA A 81 4.47 -26.34 -6.72
N GLY A 82 3.26 -26.68 -7.18
CA GLY A 82 2.67 -28.02 -7.09
C GLY A 82 2.94 -28.95 -8.28
N GLU A 83 3.30 -28.41 -9.45
CA GLU A 83 3.60 -29.21 -10.65
C GLU A 83 5.11 -29.38 -10.88
N LYS A 84 5.78 -30.17 -10.03
CA LYS A 84 7.00 -30.86 -10.47
C LYS A 84 6.57 -32.08 -11.29
N PRO A 85 7.01 -32.25 -12.55
CA PRO A 85 6.60 -33.39 -13.36
C PRO A 85 7.09 -34.68 -12.70
N ALA A 86 6.17 -35.62 -12.44
CA ALA A 86 6.54 -37.01 -12.26
C ALA A 86 7.05 -37.51 -13.62
N GLU A 87 8.37 -37.41 -13.78
CA GLU A 87 9.12 -37.83 -14.95
C GLU A 87 8.93 -39.34 -15.17
N THR A 88 8.48 -39.65 -16.36
CA THR A 88 8.39 -40.96 -16.97
C THR A 88 9.78 -41.58 -17.14
N THR A 89 10.16 -42.55 -16.33
CA THR A 89 11.20 -43.53 -16.69
C THR A 89 11.01 -44.84 -15.93
N GLU A 90 10.43 -45.84 -16.57
CA GLU A 90 10.96 -47.21 -16.51
C GLU A 90 10.28 -48.09 -17.57
N GLY A 91 10.85 -48.08 -18.76
CA GLY A 91 10.96 -49.29 -19.55
C GLY A 91 12.42 -49.42 -19.93
N THR A 92 13.08 -50.52 -19.54
CA THR A 92 14.13 -51.24 -20.31
C THR A 92 14.60 -52.45 -19.48
N ASP A 93 14.15 -53.63 -19.91
CA ASP A 93 14.97 -54.83 -20.21
C ASP A 93 16.15 -55.19 -19.27
N SER A 94 15.99 -56.31 -18.53
CA SER A 94 16.97 -57.41 -18.39
C SER A 94 16.43 -58.53 -17.51
#